data_AF-A0A9E5YPF1-F1
#
_entry.id   AF-A0A9E5YPF1-F1
#
_cell.length_a   1.000
_cell.length_b   1.000
_cell.length_c   1.000
_cell.angle_alpha   90.00
_cell.angle_beta   90.00
_cell.angle_gamma   90.00
#
_symmetry.space_group_name_H-M   'P 1'
#
loop_
_entity.id
_entity.type
_entity.pdbx_description
1 polymer ?
#
loop_
_entity_poly.entity_id
_entity_poly.type
_entity_poly.pdbx_seq_one_letter_code
_entity_poly.pdbx_strand_id
1 'polypeptide(L)'
;MKIITITIIILCTSILLFAKENEYIKEIVIDESGRTLIGMIFPGQPTEDYRAPIVELPDPDNRDANVIPYVPAFDWSFGCSATAAAMIAGYYDRVGYDNMYTGPTNDGIMPLDNTCWPDTIINGQLRHQCPLSATCMGLDGRTTFGHVDDFWYSYGSSVDPYFGNWDQHVYGDCTADFMGTNQYQNWNRIDAATYFFFDLNGTPVYDYIDCEPLEKDGCHGFREFIESRGYNVQTNGNYSQTIYGYQGNMQGFSYDQFKAEIDAGRPAIIQIMGHSMVGFGYNDYDENLIYLHDTWDHEIHTMTWGGTYGTYNMEHFAVSVFKLEQPVNINTDLATVEKEILEQNYPNPFNPTTTISFKLNTENTMDSKLIIYNVKGQRVKQYQISNDQSLIVWDGTDDENQPVSSGIYFYTLDVGDFQQTRKMILLK
;
A
#
# COMPACT_ATOMS: atom_id res chain seq x y z
N MET A 1 -21.69 -32.74 -28.44
CA MET A 1 -20.65 -31.94 -29.13
C MET A 1 -21.13 -30.62 -29.76
N LYS A 2 -22.43 -30.41 -30.07
CA LYS A 2 -22.91 -29.13 -30.64
C LYS A 2 -23.18 -27.99 -29.64
N ILE A 3 -23.50 -28.31 -28.38
CA ILE A 3 -23.85 -27.31 -27.36
C ILE A 3 -22.60 -26.53 -26.90
N ILE A 4 -21.49 -27.22 -26.68
CA ILE A 4 -20.22 -26.63 -26.23
C ILE A 4 -19.68 -25.62 -27.25
N THR A 5 -19.71 -25.95 -28.54
CA THR A 5 -19.22 -25.05 -29.61
C THR A 5 -20.06 -23.79 -29.78
N ILE A 6 -21.38 -23.87 -29.62
CA ILE A 6 -22.28 -22.69 -29.71
C ILE A 6 -22.08 -21.76 -28.52
N THR A 7 -21.94 -22.30 -27.30
CA THR A 7 -21.67 -21.50 -26.09
C THR A 7 -20.34 -20.77 -26.18
N ILE A 8 -19.27 -21.42 -26.67
CA ILE A 8 -17.95 -20.80 -26.85
C ILE A 8 -18.01 -19.65 -27.87
N ILE A 9 -18.74 -19.82 -28.99
CA ILE A 9 -18.88 -18.77 -30.01
C ILE A 9 -19.66 -17.57 -29.47
N ILE A 10 -20.76 -17.79 -28.74
CA ILE A 10 -21.58 -16.71 -28.17
C ILE A 10 -20.83 -15.95 -27.08
N LEU A 11 -20.15 -16.65 -26.17
CA LEU A 11 -19.34 -16.06 -25.10
C LEU A 11 -18.21 -15.19 -25.67
N CYS A 12 -17.56 -15.68 -26.73
CA CYS A 12 -16.51 -14.93 -27.42
C CYS A 12 -17.05 -13.65 -28.08
N THR A 13 -18.24 -13.70 -28.72
CA THR A 13 -18.85 -12.49 -29.31
C THR A 13 -19.35 -11.47 -28.29
N SER A 14 -19.85 -11.89 -27.12
CA SER A 14 -20.27 -10.94 -26.07
C SER A 14 -19.08 -10.24 -25.41
N ILE A 15 -17.99 -10.97 -25.18
CA ILE A 15 -16.75 -10.40 -24.61
C ILE A 15 -16.10 -9.44 -25.62
N LEU A 16 -16.08 -9.80 -26.91
CA LEU A 16 -15.59 -8.91 -27.97
C LEU A 16 -16.41 -7.62 -28.09
N LEU A 17 -17.73 -7.69 -27.91
CA LEU A 17 -18.59 -6.50 -27.91
C LEU A 17 -18.32 -5.61 -26.70
N PHE A 18 -18.20 -6.22 -25.51
CA PHE A 18 -17.86 -5.50 -24.28
C PHE A 18 -16.48 -4.81 -24.38
N ALA A 19 -15.46 -5.52 -24.84
CA ALA A 19 -14.12 -4.94 -25.04
C ALA A 19 -14.11 -3.78 -26.05
N LYS A 20 -15.02 -3.80 -27.03
CA LYS A 20 -15.16 -2.69 -27.99
C LYS A 20 -15.80 -1.45 -27.36
N GLU A 21 -16.62 -1.61 -26.34
CA GLU A 21 -17.32 -0.52 -25.66
C GLU A 21 -16.52 0.08 -24.49
N ASN A 22 -15.54 -0.66 -23.95
CA ASN A 22 -14.68 -0.20 -22.87
C ASN A 22 -13.30 0.21 -23.40
N GLU A 23 -13.00 1.51 -23.40
CA GLU A 23 -11.74 2.05 -23.93
C GLU A 23 -10.49 1.64 -23.14
N TYR A 24 -10.65 1.15 -21.91
CA TYR A 24 -9.55 0.70 -21.07
C TYR A 24 -9.15 -0.75 -21.33
N ILE A 25 -10.00 -1.56 -21.99
CA ILE A 25 -9.61 -2.88 -22.45
C ILE A 25 -8.77 -2.73 -23.72
N LYS A 26 -7.50 -3.15 -23.69
CA LYS A 26 -6.65 -3.11 -24.89
C LYS A 26 -6.48 -4.46 -25.55
N GLU A 27 -6.72 -5.54 -24.82
CA GLU A 27 -6.68 -6.87 -25.41
C GLU A 27 -7.57 -7.89 -24.69
N ILE A 28 -7.81 -9.00 -25.40
CA ILE A 28 -8.40 -10.22 -24.85
C ILE A 28 -7.43 -11.35 -25.15
N VAL A 29 -7.02 -12.08 -24.11
CA VAL A 29 -6.11 -13.22 -24.22
C VAL A 29 -6.80 -14.49 -23.75
N ILE A 30 -6.32 -15.63 -24.26
CA ILE A 30 -6.70 -16.95 -23.78
C ILE A 30 -5.43 -17.54 -23.17
N ASP A 31 -5.44 -17.77 -21.86
CA ASP A 31 -4.29 -18.33 -21.15
C ASP A 31 -4.11 -19.83 -21.46
N GLU A 32 -3.02 -20.42 -20.95
CA GLU A 32 -2.72 -21.84 -21.20
C GLU A 32 -3.80 -22.80 -20.69
N SER A 33 -4.60 -22.37 -19.70
CA SER A 33 -5.71 -23.14 -19.13
C SER A 33 -6.99 -23.03 -19.97
N GLY A 34 -7.00 -22.19 -21.01
CA GLY A 34 -8.16 -21.90 -21.85
C GLY A 34 -9.11 -20.87 -21.25
N ARG A 35 -8.71 -20.16 -20.20
CA ARG A 35 -9.48 -19.09 -19.57
C ARG A 35 -9.30 -17.81 -20.36
N THR A 36 -10.40 -17.08 -20.57
CA THR A 36 -10.39 -15.79 -21.27
C THR A 36 -10.10 -14.68 -20.27
N LEU A 37 -9.01 -13.95 -20.48
CA LEU A 37 -8.63 -12.79 -19.68
C LEU A 37 -8.76 -11.52 -20.51
N ILE A 38 -9.03 -10.41 -19.84
CA ILE A 38 -8.94 -9.07 -20.43
C ILE A 38 -7.69 -8.38 -19.90
N GLY A 39 -6.93 -7.77 -20.81
CA GLY A 39 -5.83 -6.86 -20.47
C GLY A 39 -6.37 -5.43 -20.43
N MET A 40 -6.22 -4.77 -19.29
CA MET A 40 -6.75 -3.43 -19.04
C MET A 40 -5.65 -2.44 -18.68
N ILE A 41 -5.76 -1.23 -19.21
CA ILE A 41 -4.87 -0.11 -18.94
C ILE A 41 -5.45 0.86 -17.92
N PHE A 42 -4.61 1.37 -17.03
CA PHE A 42 -4.97 2.33 -15.98
C PHE A 42 -4.13 3.60 -16.11
N PRO A 43 -4.58 4.58 -16.92
CA PRO A 43 -3.84 5.81 -17.15
C PRO A 43 -4.16 6.90 -16.11
N GLY A 44 -5.29 6.80 -15.39
CA GLY A 44 -5.72 7.64 -14.27
C GLY A 44 -5.13 9.05 -14.20
N GLN A 45 -5.51 9.95 -15.11
CA GLN A 45 -5.07 11.35 -15.05
C GLN A 45 -5.71 12.07 -13.86
N PRO A 46 -4.93 12.79 -13.04
CA PRO A 46 -5.50 13.69 -12.05
C PRO A 46 -6.32 14.78 -12.74
N THR A 47 -7.59 14.91 -12.38
CA THR A 47 -8.32 16.16 -12.56
C THR A 47 -9.15 16.47 -11.32
N GLU A 48 -9.26 17.76 -11.00
CA GLU A 48 -10.08 18.22 -9.87
C GLU A 48 -11.56 17.83 -10.03
N ASP A 49 -12.02 17.62 -11.28
CA ASP A 49 -13.40 17.30 -11.59
C ASP A 49 -13.79 15.85 -11.23
N TYR A 50 -12.83 14.93 -11.06
CA TYR A 50 -13.11 13.49 -10.93
C TYR A 50 -13.30 12.97 -9.50
N ARG A 51 -13.10 13.79 -8.46
CA ARG A 51 -13.02 13.29 -7.07
C ARG A 51 -14.39 13.05 -6.42
N ALA A 52 -14.49 12.01 -5.60
CA ALA A 52 -15.62 11.86 -4.67
C ALA A 52 -15.51 12.89 -3.53
N PRO A 53 -16.59 13.17 -2.78
CA PRO A 53 -16.50 14.07 -1.63
C PRO A 53 -15.43 13.63 -0.64
N ILE A 54 -14.70 14.60 -0.09
CA ILE A 54 -13.80 14.40 1.04
C ILE A 54 -14.65 14.10 2.28
N VAL A 55 -14.23 13.11 3.06
CA VAL A 55 -14.90 12.75 4.32
C VAL A 55 -13.93 12.79 5.49
N GLU A 56 -14.43 13.16 6.66
CA GLU A 56 -13.72 12.90 7.91
C GLU A 56 -14.02 11.47 8.36
N LEU A 57 -13.01 10.79 8.92
CA LEU A 57 -13.25 9.50 9.55
C LEU A 57 -14.21 9.67 10.74
N PRO A 58 -15.09 8.69 11.00
CA PRO A 58 -15.87 8.68 12.23
C PRO A 58 -14.96 8.72 13.46
N ASP A 59 -15.48 9.28 14.56
CA ASP A 59 -14.80 9.28 15.85
C ASP A 59 -14.25 7.87 16.18
N PRO A 60 -12.96 7.71 16.54
CA PRO A 60 -12.38 6.41 16.89
C PRO A 60 -13.11 5.66 18.02
N ASP A 61 -13.82 6.38 18.90
CA ASP A 61 -14.67 5.78 19.94
C ASP A 61 -15.99 5.23 19.36
N ASN A 62 -16.33 5.62 18.13
CA ASN A 62 -17.42 5.05 17.36
C ASN A 62 -16.93 3.78 16.65
N ARG A 63 -17.32 2.60 17.16
CA ARG A 63 -16.89 1.27 16.67
C ARG A 63 -17.36 0.90 15.25
N ASP A 64 -17.82 1.87 14.48
CA ASP A 64 -18.58 1.66 13.23
C ASP A 64 -17.69 1.69 11.98
N ALA A 65 -16.47 2.26 12.07
CA ALA A 65 -15.48 2.24 11.01
C ALA A 65 -14.26 1.39 11.42
N ASN A 66 -13.83 0.52 10.51
CA ASN A 66 -12.57 -0.19 10.65
C ASN A 66 -11.59 0.31 9.57
N VAL A 67 -10.48 0.90 10.01
CA VAL A 67 -9.47 1.49 9.15
C VAL A 67 -8.08 1.02 9.55
N ILE A 68 -7.25 0.77 8.54
CA ILE A 68 -5.82 0.54 8.74
C ILE A 68 -5.17 1.91 9.00
N PRO A 69 -4.57 2.15 10.18
CA PRO A 69 -3.92 3.42 10.45
C PRO A 69 -2.61 3.52 9.66
N TYR A 70 -2.20 4.76 9.37
CA TYR A 70 -0.91 5.08 8.75
C TYR A 70 -0.68 4.50 7.36
N VAL A 71 -1.75 4.17 6.62
CA VAL A 71 -1.64 3.99 5.17
C VAL A 71 -1.32 5.37 4.57
N PRO A 72 -0.20 5.53 3.84
CA PRO A 72 0.13 6.80 3.21
C PRO A 72 -0.89 7.18 2.14
N ALA A 73 -1.07 8.48 1.95
CA ALA A 73 -1.88 9.08 0.89
C ALA A 73 -0.98 10.00 0.05
N PHE A 74 -0.71 9.59 -1.18
CA PHE A 74 0.15 10.31 -2.11
C PHE A 74 -0.64 10.95 -3.24
N ASP A 75 -0.25 12.18 -3.56
CA ASP A 75 -0.58 12.77 -4.84
C ASP A 75 0.03 11.95 -5.96
N TRP A 76 -0.66 11.94 -7.10
CA TRP A 76 -0.29 11.22 -8.29
C TRP A 76 1.16 11.49 -8.72
N SER A 77 1.98 10.44 -8.78
CA SER A 77 3.38 10.54 -9.19
C SER A 77 3.67 9.59 -10.35
N PHE A 78 3.50 10.11 -11.57
CA PHE A 78 3.84 9.48 -12.85
C PHE A 78 3.07 8.18 -13.19
N GLY A 79 2.02 7.85 -12.44
CA GLY A 79 1.11 6.73 -12.74
C GLY A 79 0.27 6.36 -11.53
N CYS A 80 -1.05 6.18 -11.71
CA CYS A 80 -1.96 5.94 -10.58
C CYS A 80 -1.66 4.60 -9.90
N SER A 81 -1.50 3.52 -10.66
CA SER A 81 -1.26 2.19 -10.10
C SER A 81 0.09 2.06 -9.39
N ALA A 82 1.15 2.66 -9.95
CA ALA A 82 2.46 2.71 -9.29
C ALA A 82 2.42 3.55 -8.00
N THR A 83 1.67 4.66 -8.01
CA THR A 83 1.44 5.50 -6.82
C THR A 83 0.68 4.71 -5.74
N ALA A 84 -0.40 4.00 -6.11
CA ALA A 84 -1.16 3.16 -5.19
C ALA A 84 -0.30 2.01 -4.61
N ALA A 85 0.51 1.36 -5.45
CA ALA A 85 1.47 0.36 -5.01
C ALA A 85 2.51 0.95 -4.03
N ALA A 86 2.99 2.17 -4.28
CA ALA A 86 3.90 2.86 -3.38
C ALA A 86 3.25 3.23 -2.04
N MET A 87 1.96 3.60 -2.02
CA MET A 87 1.22 3.79 -0.76
C MET A 87 1.18 2.48 0.05
N ILE A 88 0.87 1.34 -0.59
CA ILE A 88 0.85 0.04 0.08
C ILE A 88 2.26 -0.37 0.57
N ALA A 89 3.29 -0.21 -0.26
CA ALA A 89 4.68 -0.46 0.13
C ALA A 89 5.11 0.46 1.28
N GLY A 90 4.74 1.74 1.22
CA GLY A 90 4.97 2.73 2.25
C GLY A 90 4.23 2.42 3.55
N TYR A 91 3.06 1.80 3.51
CA TYR A 91 2.42 1.26 4.70
C TYR A 91 3.25 0.12 5.30
N TYR A 92 3.66 -0.87 4.49
CA TYR A 92 4.45 -2.00 4.94
C TYR A 92 5.81 -1.59 5.54
N ASP A 93 6.47 -0.60 4.94
CA ASP A 93 7.69 0.05 5.46
C ASP A 93 7.55 0.43 6.95
N ARG A 94 6.36 0.85 7.35
CA ARG A 94 6.05 1.39 8.67
C ARG A 94 5.58 0.34 9.67
N VAL A 95 5.22 -0.85 9.20
CA VAL A 95 4.66 -1.94 10.03
C VAL A 95 5.55 -3.18 10.07
N GLY A 96 6.85 -3.01 9.89
CA GLY A 96 7.86 -4.05 10.11
C GLY A 96 8.51 -4.60 8.83
N TYR A 97 8.29 -3.95 7.69
CA TYR A 97 8.96 -4.26 6.43
C TYR A 97 9.93 -3.13 6.05
N ASP A 98 10.86 -2.82 6.97
CA ASP A 98 11.69 -1.62 7.08
C ASP A 98 12.63 -1.28 5.90
N ASN A 99 12.60 -2.00 4.78
CA ASN A 99 13.40 -1.67 3.59
C ASN A 99 12.55 -1.52 2.31
N MET A 100 11.23 -1.36 2.45
CA MET A 100 10.37 -1.02 1.31
C MET A 100 10.78 0.31 0.70
N TYR A 101 10.96 1.32 1.57
CA TYR A 101 11.58 2.59 1.24
C TYR A 101 13.05 2.58 1.69
N THR A 102 13.95 3.02 0.81
CA THR A 102 15.41 2.97 1.06
C THR A 102 16.07 4.34 0.98
N GLY A 103 15.27 5.39 0.83
CA GLY A 103 15.76 6.76 0.73
C GLY A 103 16.07 7.40 2.08
N PRO A 104 16.77 8.55 2.11
CA PRO A 104 17.19 9.21 3.33
C PRO A 104 16.13 10.13 3.98
N THR A 105 15.04 10.45 3.28
CA THR A 105 14.02 11.38 3.80
C THR A 105 13.31 10.79 5.02
N ASN A 106 12.89 11.66 5.94
CA ASN A 106 12.14 11.27 7.14
C ASN A 106 12.83 10.15 7.94
N ASP A 107 14.15 10.27 8.10
CA ASP A 107 15.02 9.33 8.81
C ASP A 107 14.97 7.89 8.26
N GLY A 108 14.74 7.74 6.95
CA GLY A 108 14.67 6.43 6.30
C GLY A 108 13.34 5.71 6.47
N ILE A 109 12.30 6.43 6.89
CA ILE A 109 10.94 5.89 7.06
C ILE A 109 10.04 6.57 6.04
N MET A 110 9.24 5.80 5.31
CA MET A 110 8.34 6.37 4.30
C MET A 110 7.41 7.42 4.92
N PRO A 111 7.41 8.67 4.41
CA PRO A 111 6.43 9.70 4.77
C PRO A 111 4.98 9.26 4.53
N LEU A 112 4.04 9.86 5.26
CA LEU A 112 2.60 9.59 5.12
C LEU A 112 1.97 10.28 3.90
N ASP A 113 2.65 11.27 3.34
CA ASP A 113 2.30 11.94 2.09
C ASP A 113 3.59 12.25 1.31
N ASN A 114 3.46 12.66 0.06
CA ASN A 114 4.60 13.01 -0.79
C ASN A 114 4.91 14.51 -0.84
N THR A 115 4.39 15.32 0.09
CA THR A 115 4.62 16.78 0.12
C THR A 115 6.03 17.19 0.53
N CYS A 116 6.75 16.27 1.17
CA CYS A 116 8.13 16.52 1.61
C CYS A 116 9.12 16.59 0.45
N TRP A 117 8.78 16.05 -0.73
CA TRP A 117 9.57 16.16 -1.94
C TRP A 117 9.03 17.26 -2.84
N PRO A 118 9.90 18.04 -3.51
CA PRO A 118 9.46 19.15 -4.34
C PRO A 118 8.74 18.65 -5.59
N ASP A 119 7.74 19.41 -6.05
CA ASP A 119 7.16 19.19 -7.38
C ASP A 119 8.19 19.45 -8.48
N THR A 120 7.93 18.89 -9.66
CA THR A 120 8.69 19.15 -10.88
C THR A 120 7.78 19.57 -12.03
N ILE A 121 8.35 20.26 -13.01
CA ILE A 121 7.67 20.62 -14.26
C ILE A 121 8.40 19.94 -15.41
N ILE A 122 7.75 18.98 -16.05
CA ILE A 122 8.30 18.27 -17.21
C ILE A 122 7.38 18.53 -18.39
N ASN A 123 7.95 19.05 -19.49
CA ASN A 123 7.22 19.41 -20.71
C ASN A 123 5.97 20.28 -20.46
N GLY A 124 6.07 21.20 -19.49
CA GLY A 124 5.00 22.14 -19.13
C GLY A 124 3.91 21.55 -18.22
N GLN A 125 4.07 20.32 -17.73
CA GLN A 125 3.12 19.68 -16.82
C GLN A 125 3.70 19.63 -15.40
N LEU A 126 2.94 20.15 -14.42
CA LEU A 126 3.24 19.99 -13.00
C LEU A 126 3.09 18.52 -12.61
N ARG A 127 4.07 18.00 -11.87
CA ARG A 127 4.12 16.61 -11.43
C ARG A 127 4.61 16.52 -10.00
N HIS A 128 3.89 15.76 -9.19
CA HIS A 128 4.31 15.42 -7.84
C HIS A 128 5.32 14.27 -7.89
N GLN A 129 6.26 14.28 -6.95
CA GLN A 129 7.36 13.33 -6.93
C GLN A 129 7.25 12.41 -5.72
N CYS A 130 7.48 11.12 -5.92
CA CYS A 130 7.60 10.14 -4.85
C CYS A 130 8.69 9.13 -5.27
N PRO A 131 9.84 9.09 -4.57
CA PRO A 131 10.96 8.23 -4.95
C PRO A 131 10.63 6.73 -4.84
N LEU A 132 9.62 6.37 -4.03
CA LEU A 132 9.14 5.00 -3.91
C LEU A 132 8.29 4.57 -5.11
N SER A 133 7.53 5.50 -5.71
CA SER A 133 6.72 5.20 -6.89
C SER A 133 7.50 5.36 -8.19
N ALA A 134 8.25 6.45 -8.36
CA ALA A 134 8.99 6.77 -9.56
C ALA A 134 10.29 7.51 -9.21
N THR A 135 11.44 6.87 -9.47
CA THR A 135 12.74 7.49 -9.20
C THR A 135 13.10 8.56 -10.22
N CYS A 136 13.83 9.59 -9.79
CA CYS A 136 14.26 10.70 -10.63
C CYS A 136 15.64 11.19 -10.17
N MET A 137 16.53 11.55 -11.09
CA MET A 137 17.84 12.08 -10.76
C MET A 137 17.71 13.37 -9.93
N GLY A 138 18.41 13.44 -8.80
CA GLY A 138 18.35 14.56 -7.88
C GLY A 138 17.18 14.51 -6.90
N LEU A 139 16.24 13.57 -7.06
CA LEU A 139 15.19 13.31 -6.08
C LEU A 139 15.74 12.41 -4.97
N ASP A 140 15.48 12.80 -3.72
CA ASP A 140 15.72 11.97 -2.53
C ASP A 140 17.17 11.40 -2.43
N GLY A 141 18.15 12.21 -2.82
CA GLY A 141 19.57 11.84 -2.76
C GLY A 141 20.06 10.98 -3.94
N ARG A 142 19.22 10.64 -4.90
CA ARG A 142 19.62 9.90 -6.11
C ARG A 142 20.56 10.75 -6.99
N THR A 143 21.65 10.17 -7.45
CA THR A 143 22.67 10.87 -8.27
C THR A 143 22.77 10.39 -9.73
N THR A 144 21.95 9.43 -10.12
CA THR A 144 21.90 8.85 -11.48
C THR A 144 20.48 8.98 -12.03
N PHE A 145 20.31 8.81 -13.35
CA PHE A 145 18.98 8.71 -13.95
C PHE A 145 18.16 7.60 -13.31
N GLY A 146 16.87 7.87 -13.15
CA GLY A 146 15.86 6.93 -12.68
C GLY A 146 14.71 6.78 -13.66
N HIS A 147 13.62 6.21 -13.17
CA HIS A 147 12.40 5.94 -13.92
C HIS A 147 11.88 7.15 -14.71
N VAL A 148 11.73 8.29 -14.04
CA VAL A 148 11.16 9.51 -14.64
C VAL A 148 12.06 10.04 -15.73
N ASP A 149 13.39 10.02 -15.52
CA ASP A 149 14.34 10.50 -16.52
C ASP A 149 14.26 9.67 -17.80
N ASP A 150 14.11 8.35 -17.66
CA ASP A 150 14.16 7.43 -18.79
C ASP A 150 12.84 7.32 -19.54
N PHE A 151 11.72 7.21 -18.83
CA PHE A 151 10.46 6.79 -19.43
C PHE A 151 9.41 7.89 -19.50
N TRP A 152 9.49 8.94 -18.66
CA TRP A 152 8.45 9.96 -18.65
C TRP A 152 8.74 11.11 -19.62
N TYR A 153 7.79 11.40 -20.50
CA TYR A 153 7.76 12.60 -21.33
C TYR A 153 6.56 13.50 -20.99
N SER A 154 5.34 13.01 -21.15
CA SER A 154 4.11 13.73 -20.85
C SER A 154 2.95 12.74 -20.81
N TYR A 155 1.90 13.03 -20.06
CA TYR A 155 0.71 12.16 -19.97
C TYR A 155 0.24 11.62 -21.34
N GLY A 156 0.12 10.29 -21.47
CA GLY A 156 -0.33 9.61 -22.69
C GLY A 156 0.69 9.58 -23.84
N SER A 157 1.93 10.01 -23.61
CA SER A 157 3.02 9.95 -24.60
C SER A 157 3.45 8.52 -24.88
N SER A 158 3.98 8.32 -26.10
CA SER A 158 4.62 7.09 -26.55
C SER A 158 6.14 7.27 -26.73
N VAL A 159 6.73 8.17 -25.94
CA VAL A 159 8.13 8.58 -26.06
C VAL A 159 8.81 8.24 -24.75
N ASP A 160 9.80 7.36 -24.83
CA ASP A 160 10.73 7.09 -23.74
C ASP A 160 12.01 7.89 -24.00
N PRO A 161 12.30 8.96 -23.23
CA PRO A 161 13.48 9.80 -23.41
C PRO A 161 14.81 9.05 -23.56
N TYR A 162 15.03 7.93 -22.85
CA TYR A 162 16.30 7.20 -22.93
C TYR A 162 16.59 6.64 -24.31
N PHE A 163 15.55 6.26 -25.05
CA PHE A 163 15.69 5.46 -26.26
C PHE A 163 16.45 6.20 -27.36
N GLY A 164 17.67 5.74 -27.65
CA GLY A 164 18.58 6.34 -28.63
C GLY A 164 19.36 7.56 -28.12
N ASN A 165 19.19 7.95 -26.84
CA ASN A 165 19.88 9.10 -26.25
C ASN A 165 20.90 8.71 -25.15
N TRP A 166 20.57 7.76 -24.27
CA TRP A 166 21.47 7.25 -23.23
C TRP A 166 21.12 5.81 -22.82
N ASP A 167 21.99 5.19 -22.04
CA ASP A 167 21.73 3.86 -21.48
C ASP A 167 20.64 3.97 -20.40
N GLN A 168 19.65 3.09 -20.49
CA GLN A 168 18.60 2.94 -19.48
C GLN A 168 19.22 2.74 -18.08
N HIS A 169 18.59 3.30 -17.06
CA HIS A 169 18.95 3.05 -15.68
C HIS A 169 18.77 1.57 -15.30
N VAL A 170 19.45 1.16 -14.23
CA VAL A 170 19.32 -0.20 -13.71
C VAL A 170 17.93 -0.37 -13.10
N TYR A 171 17.16 -1.33 -13.61
CA TYR A 171 15.84 -1.63 -13.08
C TYR A 171 15.86 -1.96 -11.59
N GLY A 172 14.77 -1.60 -10.93
CA GLY A 172 14.37 -2.17 -9.66
C GLY A 172 14.45 -1.21 -8.48
N ASP A 173 14.37 0.09 -8.74
CA ASP A 173 14.50 1.10 -7.70
C ASP A 173 13.15 1.53 -7.13
N CYS A 174 12.07 1.48 -7.92
CA CYS A 174 10.73 1.93 -7.52
C CYS A 174 9.60 1.04 -8.06
N THR A 175 8.37 1.21 -7.57
CA THR A 175 7.22 0.39 -8.00
C THR A 175 6.93 0.52 -9.50
N ALA A 176 7.09 1.71 -10.09
CA ALA A 176 6.85 1.93 -11.52
C ALA A 176 7.81 1.14 -12.44
N ASP A 177 9.05 0.89 -11.99
CA ASP A 177 10.00 0.07 -12.76
C ASP A 177 9.50 -1.36 -12.91
N PHE A 178 9.08 -1.97 -11.81
CA PHE A 178 8.64 -3.36 -11.79
C PHE A 178 7.24 -3.54 -12.38
N MET A 179 6.34 -2.57 -12.18
CA MET A 179 4.97 -2.63 -12.70
C MET A 179 4.88 -2.27 -14.20
N GLY A 180 5.98 -1.87 -14.82
CA GLY A 180 6.03 -1.51 -16.24
C GLY A 180 5.36 -0.18 -16.59
N THR A 181 5.18 0.71 -15.62
CA THR A 181 4.53 2.01 -15.82
C THR A 181 5.36 2.90 -16.73
N ASN A 182 4.75 3.64 -17.67
CA ASN A 182 5.40 4.60 -18.58
C ASN A 182 6.35 4.04 -19.66
N GLN A 183 6.57 2.74 -19.75
CA GLN A 183 7.67 2.21 -20.57
C GLN A 183 7.20 1.81 -21.98
N TYR A 184 7.19 2.78 -22.91
CA TYR A 184 6.68 2.58 -24.25
C TYR A 184 7.56 1.66 -25.10
N GLN A 185 8.88 1.85 -25.06
CA GLN A 185 9.82 1.07 -25.88
C GLN A 185 9.98 -0.36 -25.37
N ASN A 186 9.81 -0.58 -24.07
CA ASN A 186 9.91 -1.91 -23.47
C ASN A 186 8.61 -2.71 -23.61
N TRP A 187 7.46 -2.08 -23.36
CA TRP A 187 6.16 -2.77 -23.23
C TRP A 187 4.99 -2.05 -23.90
N ASN A 188 5.25 -1.11 -24.82
CA ASN A 188 4.21 -0.34 -25.52
C ASN A 188 3.23 0.35 -24.54
N ARG A 189 3.74 0.76 -23.38
CA ARG A 189 2.99 1.47 -22.33
C ARG A 189 3.15 2.97 -22.52
N ILE A 190 2.04 3.65 -22.77
CA ILE A 190 2.06 5.11 -22.78
C ILE A 190 2.33 5.65 -21.38
N ASP A 191 2.82 6.88 -21.31
CA ASP A 191 2.95 7.61 -20.05
C ASP A 191 1.63 7.65 -19.28
N ALA A 192 1.75 7.55 -17.95
CA ALA A 192 0.75 7.41 -16.92
C ALA A 192 0.14 6.01 -16.76
N ALA A 193 0.44 5.07 -17.65
CA ALA A 193 -0.29 3.81 -17.72
C ALA A 193 0.43 2.62 -17.09
N THR A 194 -0.34 1.85 -16.31
CA THR A 194 0.00 0.48 -15.89
C THR A 194 -1.05 -0.48 -16.42
N TYR A 195 -0.70 -1.76 -16.56
CA TYR A 195 -1.57 -2.76 -17.17
C TYR A 195 -1.83 -3.92 -16.23
N PHE A 196 -3.05 -4.44 -16.22
CA PHE A 196 -3.43 -5.58 -15.37
C PHE A 196 -4.32 -6.55 -16.15
N PHE A 197 -4.24 -7.83 -15.80
CA PHE A 197 -5.09 -8.86 -16.37
C PHE A 197 -6.16 -9.36 -15.40
N PHE A 198 -7.38 -9.55 -15.91
CA PHE A 198 -8.54 -10.00 -15.13
C PHE A 198 -9.33 -11.09 -15.86
N ASP A 199 -9.88 -12.05 -15.10
CA ASP A 199 -10.95 -12.92 -15.59
C ASP A 199 -12.32 -12.27 -15.29
N LEU A 200 -13.11 -12.04 -16.33
CA LEU A 200 -14.45 -11.48 -16.21
C LEU A 200 -15.45 -12.42 -15.51
N ASN A 201 -15.14 -13.70 -15.39
CA ASN A 201 -15.97 -14.66 -14.65
C ASN A 201 -15.76 -14.60 -13.14
N GLY A 202 -14.84 -13.76 -12.65
CA GLY A 202 -14.57 -13.62 -11.21
C GLY A 202 -13.50 -14.54 -10.67
N THR A 203 -12.89 -15.39 -11.49
CA THR A 203 -11.75 -16.20 -11.04
C THR A 203 -10.56 -15.29 -10.73
N PRO A 204 -9.88 -15.44 -9.59
CA PRO A 204 -8.64 -14.71 -9.34
C PRO A 204 -7.58 -15.08 -10.40
N VAL A 205 -6.91 -14.06 -10.91
CA VAL A 205 -5.74 -14.21 -11.78
C VAL A 205 -4.51 -14.05 -10.90
N TYR A 206 -3.97 -15.18 -10.44
CA TYR A 206 -2.79 -15.21 -9.60
C TYR A 206 -1.54 -14.97 -10.42
N ASP A 207 -0.73 -14.00 -9.99
CA ASP A 207 0.65 -13.77 -10.44
C ASP A 207 0.86 -14.01 -11.95
N TYR A 208 0.14 -13.27 -12.77
CA TYR A 208 0.03 -13.56 -14.20
C TYR A 208 1.30 -13.19 -14.96
N ILE A 209 1.97 -14.20 -15.52
CA ILE A 209 3.24 -14.06 -16.25
C ILE A 209 3.20 -14.51 -17.71
N ASP A 210 2.09 -15.11 -18.17
CA ASP A 210 2.01 -15.65 -19.55
C ASP A 210 2.14 -14.56 -20.63
N CYS A 211 1.92 -13.29 -20.24
CA CYS A 211 2.10 -12.14 -21.12
C CYS A 211 3.57 -11.68 -21.23
N GLU A 212 4.47 -12.19 -20.39
CA GLU A 212 5.88 -11.81 -20.37
C GLU A 212 6.73 -12.62 -21.36
N PRO A 213 7.81 -12.02 -21.91
CA PRO A 213 8.35 -10.68 -21.62
C PRO A 213 7.71 -9.55 -22.46
N LEU A 214 6.70 -9.85 -23.28
CA LEU A 214 6.13 -8.91 -24.25
C LEU A 214 5.33 -7.80 -23.57
N GLU A 215 4.67 -8.13 -22.46
CA GLU A 215 3.79 -7.26 -21.69
C GLU A 215 4.04 -7.51 -20.21
N LYS A 216 4.06 -6.46 -19.38
CA LYS A 216 4.17 -6.56 -17.92
C LYS A 216 2.79 -6.43 -17.26
N ASP A 217 2.46 -7.35 -16.36
CA ASP A 217 1.30 -7.25 -15.47
C ASP A 217 1.67 -6.52 -14.18
N GLY A 218 0.89 -5.52 -13.80
CA GLY A 218 1.15 -4.68 -12.64
C GLY A 218 1.04 -5.42 -11.32
N CYS A 219 0.23 -6.49 -11.23
CA CYS A 219 0.12 -7.29 -10.01
C CYS A 219 1.34 -8.19 -9.85
N HIS A 220 1.83 -8.81 -10.93
CA HIS A 220 3.11 -9.52 -10.91
C HIS A 220 4.28 -8.57 -10.65
N GLY A 221 4.33 -7.42 -11.32
CA GLY A 221 5.37 -6.41 -11.10
C GLY A 221 5.43 -5.92 -9.64
N PHE A 222 4.28 -5.71 -8.98
CA PHE A 222 4.33 -5.34 -7.57
C PHE A 222 4.85 -6.47 -6.68
N ARG A 223 4.59 -7.75 -7.01
CA ARG A 223 5.25 -8.88 -6.33
C ARG A 223 6.77 -8.81 -6.49
N GLU A 224 7.28 -8.60 -7.69
CA GLU A 224 8.73 -8.50 -7.92
C GLU A 224 9.35 -7.34 -7.14
N PHE A 225 8.66 -6.20 -7.05
CA PHE A 225 9.08 -5.09 -6.19
C PHE A 225 9.24 -5.55 -4.74
N ILE A 226 8.23 -6.19 -4.16
CA ILE A 226 8.26 -6.70 -2.77
C ILE A 226 9.41 -7.70 -2.57
N GLU A 227 9.59 -8.63 -3.52
CA GLU A 227 10.66 -9.63 -3.48
C GLU A 227 12.05 -9.02 -3.65
N SER A 228 12.19 -7.94 -4.41
CA SER A 228 13.45 -7.18 -4.52
C SER A 228 13.86 -6.53 -3.20
N ARG A 229 12.90 -6.28 -2.31
CA ARG A 229 13.13 -5.81 -0.94
C ARG A 229 13.42 -6.97 0.03
N GLY A 230 13.48 -8.21 -0.45
CA GLY A 230 13.83 -9.37 0.38
C GLY A 230 12.67 -9.94 1.20
N TYR A 231 11.43 -9.60 0.84
CA TYR A 231 10.23 -10.16 1.45
C TYR A 231 9.53 -11.14 0.52
N ASN A 232 8.88 -12.15 1.09
CA ASN A 232 8.13 -13.11 0.30
C ASN A 232 6.66 -12.69 0.21
N VAL A 233 6.06 -12.87 -0.96
CA VAL A 233 4.62 -12.83 -1.14
C VAL A 233 4.07 -14.26 -1.06
N GLN A 234 3.03 -14.46 -0.25
CA GLN A 234 2.39 -15.77 -0.05
C GLN A 234 1.99 -16.39 -1.41
N THR A 235 2.03 -17.72 -1.52
CA THR A 235 1.77 -18.43 -2.79
C THR A 235 0.42 -18.06 -3.42
N ASN A 236 -0.62 -17.86 -2.62
CA ASN A 236 -1.95 -17.42 -3.09
C ASN A 236 -2.25 -15.97 -2.66
N GLY A 237 -1.18 -15.19 -2.44
CA GLY A 237 -1.22 -13.84 -1.91
C GLY A 237 -1.06 -12.75 -2.94
N ASN A 238 -0.90 -13.06 -4.23
CA ASN A 238 -0.72 -12.07 -5.30
C ASN A 238 -1.74 -12.32 -6.41
N TYR A 239 -2.79 -11.51 -6.51
CA TYR A 239 -3.77 -11.68 -7.59
C TYR A 239 -4.61 -10.44 -7.87
N SER A 240 -5.09 -10.37 -9.10
CA SER A 240 -6.13 -9.45 -9.56
C SER A 240 -7.45 -10.21 -9.76
N GLN A 241 -8.57 -9.64 -9.31
CA GLN A 241 -9.87 -10.30 -9.39
C GLN A 241 -11.00 -9.28 -9.61
N THR A 242 -11.89 -9.57 -10.56
CA THR A 242 -13.14 -8.79 -10.69
C THR A 242 -14.03 -8.99 -9.46
N ILE A 243 -14.78 -7.98 -9.06
CA ILE A 243 -15.60 -8.05 -7.84
C ILE A 243 -16.87 -8.86 -8.04
N TYR A 244 -17.38 -9.41 -6.95
CA TYR A 244 -18.70 -10.03 -6.91
C TYR A 244 -19.77 -8.99 -7.29
N GLY A 245 -20.67 -9.36 -8.19
CA GLY A 245 -21.76 -8.53 -8.69
C GLY A 245 -21.44 -7.75 -9.97
N TYR A 246 -20.15 -7.52 -10.29
CA TYR A 246 -19.78 -6.81 -11.52
C TYR A 246 -20.30 -7.53 -12.76
N GLN A 247 -21.14 -6.86 -13.55
CA GLN A 247 -21.84 -7.46 -14.70
C GLN A 247 -22.58 -8.79 -14.39
N GLY A 248 -23.07 -8.96 -13.16
CA GLY A 248 -23.74 -10.19 -12.73
C GLY A 248 -22.81 -11.34 -12.40
N ASN A 249 -21.51 -11.08 -12.24
CA ASN A 249 -20.52 -12.04 -11.77
C ASN A 249 -20.87 -12.56 -10.37
N MET A 250 -20.87 -13.88 -10.18
CA MET A 250 -21.24 -14.55 -8.92
C MET A 250 -20.04 -15.19 -8.19
N GLN A 251 -18.81 -15.05 -8.71
CA GLN A 251 -17.59 -15.68 -8.19
C GLN A 251 -16.48 -14.66 -7.84
N GLY A 252 -16.70 -13.38 -8.12
CA GLY A 252 -15.72 -12.32 -7.91
C GLY A 252 -15.40 -12.04 -6.43
N PHE A 253 -14.44 -11.14 -6.21
CA PHE A 253 -14.00 -10.73 -4.88
C PHE A 253 -15.13 -9.98 -4.15
N SER A 254 -15.51 -10.42 -2.96
CA SER A 254 -16.65 -9.87 -2.22
C SER A 254 -16.26 -8.78 -1.23
N TYR A 255 -17.24 -8.00 -0.80
CA TYR A 255 -17.07 -7.03 0.28
C TYR A 255 -16.60 -7.70 1.58
N ASP A 256 -17.11 -8.88 1.92
CA ASP A 256 -16.66 -9.61 3.11
C ASP A 256 -15.18 -10.03 3.00
N GLN A 257 -14.70 -10.37 1.79
CA GLN A 257 -13.27 -10.64 1.58
C GLN A 257 -12.45 -9.36 1.73
N PHE A 258 -12.93 -8.22 1.24
CA PHE A 258 -12.27 -6.93 1.48
C PHE A 258 -12.14 -6.62 2.96
N LYS A 259 -13.22 -6.77 3.73
CA LYS A 259 -13.19 -6.61 5.20
C LYS A 259 -12.16 -7.51 5.85
N ALA A 260 -12.07 -8.78 5.44
CA ALA A 260 -11.08 -9.71 5.97
C ALA A 260 -9.62 -9.33 5.62
N GLU A 261 -9.37 -8.59 4.54
CA GLU A 261 -8.05 -8.01 4.26
C GLU A 261 -7.77 -6.82 5.20
N ILE A 262 -8.73 -5.91 5.37
CA ILE A 262 -8.63 -4.75 6.27
C ILE A 262 -8.43 -5.18 7.73
N ASP A 263 -9.24 -6.10 8.23
CA ASP A 263 -9.17 -6.66 9.59
C ASP A 263 -7.80 -7.27 9.90
N ALA A 264 -7.13 -7.75 8.87
CA ALA A 264 -5.82 -8.36 8.98
C ALA A 264 -4.67 -7.39 8.62
N GLY A 265 -4.96 -6.09 8.57
CA GLY A 265 -4.00 -5.03 8.36
C GLY A 265 -3.41 -4.99 6.96
N ARG A 266 -4.16 -5.42 5.93
CA ARG A 266 -3.69 -5.46 4.54
C ARG A 266 -4.53 -4.53 3.66
N PRO A 267 -3.99 -3.36 3.26
CA PRO A 267 -4.67 -2.53 2.27
C PRO A 267 -4.66 -3.21 0.90
N ALA A 268 -5.62 -2.87 0.05
CA ALA A 268 -5.77 -3.44 -1.28
C ALA A 268 -5.82 -2.34 -2.34
N ILE A 269 -5.35 -2.65 -3.56
CA ILE A 269 -5.56 -1.76 -4.70
C ILE A 269 -7.01 -1.92 -5.15
N ILE A 270 -7.73 -0.81 -5.16
CA ILE A 270 -9.09 -0.71 -5.67
C ILE A 270 -9.01 -0.25 -7.12
N GLN A 271 -9.63 -1.03 -8.02
CA GLN A 271 -9.63 -0.75 -9.45
C GLN A 271 -11.02 -0.28 -9.86
N ILE A 272 -11.11 1.01 -10.20
CA ILE A 272 -12.25 1.60 -10.87
C ILE A 272 -11.91 1.78 -12.35
N MET A 273 -12.90 2.02 -13.21
CA MET A 273 -12.68 2.21 -14.65
C MET A 273 -11.63 3.30 -14.92
N GLY A 274 -10.44 2.88 -15.38
CA GLY A 274 -9.35 3.76 -15.79
C GLY A 274 -8.45 4.30 -14.66
N HIS A 275 -8.69 3.94 -13.40
CA HIS A 275 -7.95 4.51 -12.26
C HIS A 275 -7.75 3.52 -11.11
N SER A 276 -6.62 3.66 -10.40
CA SER A 276 -6.25 2.85 -9.25
C SER A 276 -6.16 3.70 -7.98
N MET A 277 -6.72 3.19 -6.89
CA MET A 277 -6.72 3.80 -5.55
C MET A 277 -6.34 2.77 -4.49
N VAL A 278 -6.18 3.18 -3.24
CA VAL A 278 -5.95 2.26 -2.12
C VAL A 278 -7.17 2.22 -1.21
N GLY A 279 -7.73 1.03 -1.04
CA GLY A 279 -8.74 0.74 -0.04
C GLY A 279 -8.08 0.38 1.27
N PHE A 280 -8.41 1.12 2.33
CA PHE A 280 -7.77 0.96 3.64
C PHE A 280 -8.76 0.82 4.80
N GLY A 281 -10.06 0.88 4.53
CA GLY A 281 -11.05 0.71 5.57
C GLY A 281 -12.46 0.48 5.03
N TYR A 282 -13.38 0.18 5.95
CA TYR A 282 -14.80 -0.03 5.64
C TYR A 282 -15.71 0.43 6.80
N ASN A 283 -17.01 0.57 6.50
CA ASN A 283 -18.06 0.83 7.47
C ASN A 283 -19.27 -0.09 7.19
N ASP A 284 -19.67 -0.89 8.19
CA ASP A 284 -20.73 -1.90 8.06
C ASP A 284 -22.16 -1.31 8.10
N TYR A 285 -22.35 -0.05 8.50
CA TYR A 285 -23.67 0.56 8.67
C TYR A 285 -24.15 1.34 7.43
N ASP A 286 -23.22 1.92 6.68
CA ASP A 286 -23.51 2.72 5.49
C ASP A 286 -23.31 1.90 4.23
N GLU A 287 -24.32 1.16 3.78
CA GLU A 287 -24.41 0.59 2.41
C GLU A 287 -23.11 -0.05 1.85
N ASN A 288 -22.39 -0.89 2.63
CA ASN A 288 -21.10 -1.49 2.23
C ASN A 288 -20.04 -0.45 1.84
N LEU A 289 -19.96 0.66 2.56
CA LEU A 289 -19.01 1.74 2.29
C LEU A 289 -17.56 1.31 2.56
N ILE A 290 -16.66 1.80 1.71
CA ILE A 290 -15.21 1.65 1.84
C ILE A 290 -14.51 3.01 1.90
N TYR A 291 -13.45 3.08 2.69
CA TYR A 291 -12.55 4.23 2.79
C TYR A 291 -11.37 4.07 1.83
N LEU A 292 -11.05 5.16 1.14
CA LEU A 292 -10.13 5.22 0.04
C LEU A 292 -9.11 6.33 0.24
N HIS A 293 -7.84 6.03 -0.04
CA HIS A 293 -6.88 7.03 -0.46
C HIS A 293 -6.87 7.06 -1.98
N ASP A 294 -7.37 8.17 -2.53
CA ASP A 294 -7.30 8.45 -3.95
C ASP A 294 -5.84 8.80 -4.30
N THR A 295 -5.36 8.37 -5.46
CA THR A 295 -4.02 8.77 -5.93
C THR A 295 -4.02 10.16 -6.52
N TRP A 296 -5.00 11.00 -6.21
CA TRP A 296 -5.14 12.37 -6.70
C TRP A 296 -5.01 13.44 -5.62
N ASP A 297 -5.01 13.08 -4.33
CA ASP A 297 -4.72 13.99 -3.20
C ASP A 297 -4.35 13.21 -1.92
N HIS A 298 -4.28 13.90 -0.78
CA HIS A 298 -3.94 13.32 0.53
C HIS A 298 -5.16 13.14 1.43
N GLU A 299 -6.36 13.33 0.88
CA GLU A 299 -7.60 13.32 1.66
C GLU A 299 -8.21 11.91 1.71
N ILE A 300 -9.24 11.77 2.54
CA ILE A 300 -9.97 10.53 2.69
C ILE A 300 -11.24 10.62 1.85
N HIS A 301 -11.44 9.61 1.01
CA HIS A 301 -12.61 9.48 0.17
C HIS A 301 -13.37 8.20 0.47
N THR A 302 -14.59 8.11 -0.05
CA THR A 302 -15.43 6.94 0.11
C THR A 302 -16.20 6.61 -1.15
N MET A 303 -16.56 5.34 -1.30
CA MET A 303 -17.63 4.89 -2.18
C MET A 303 -18.32 3.66 -1.61
N THR A 304 -19.53 3.38 -2.09
CA THR A 304 -20.19 2.09 -1.87
C THR A 304 -19.44 0.98 -2.62
N TRP A 305 -19.18 -0.15 -1.96
CA TRP A 305 -18.57 -1.31 -2.61
C TRP A 305 -19.37 -1.76 -3.84
N GLY A 306 -18.70 -1.73 -5.00
CA GLY A 306 -19.30 -2.13 -6.29
C GLY A 306 -20.21 -1.06 -6.89
N GLY A 307 -20.24 0.13 -6.29
CA GLY A 307 -20.85 1.32 -6.85
C GLY A 307 -19.89 2.07 -7.78
N THR A 308 -20.07 3.38 -7.83
CA THR A 308 -19.30 4.28 -8.69
C THR A 308 -18.56 5.32 -7.85
N TYR A 309 -17.43 5.79 -8.38
CA TYR A 309 -16.59 6.80 -7.76
C TYR A 309 -16.65 8.12 -8.53
N GLY A 310 -16.67 9.23 -7.79
CA GLY A 310 -16.56 10.57 -8.34
C GLY A 310 -17.73 11.04 -9.21
N THR A 311 -17.61 12.25 -9.75
CA THR A 311 -18.70 12.91 -10.51
C THR A 311 -18.99 12.27 -11.87
N TYR A 312 -18.03 11.50 -12.41
CA TYR A 312 -18.14 10.79 -13.69
C TYR A 312 -18.61 9.34 -13.55
N ASN A 313 -18.96 8.91 -12.33
CA ASN A 313 -19.45 7.57 -12.04
C ASN A 313 -18.49 6.45 -12.51
N MET A 314 -17.21 6.58 -12.16
CA MET A 314 -16.20 5.57 -12.50
C MET A 314 -16.53 4.26 -11.76
N GLU A 315 -16.88 3.22 -12.50
CA GLU A 315 -17.39 1.97 -11.94
C GLU A 315 -16.30 1.17 -11.23
N HIS A 316 -16.56 0.74 -9.99
CA HIS A 316 -15.72 -0.21 -9.28
C HIS A 316 -15.93 -1.61 -9.84
N PHE A 317 -14.85 -2.24 -10.32
CA PHE A 317 -14.98 -3.51 -11.03
C PHE A 317 -14.02 -4.61 -10.58
N ALA A 318 -12.89 -4.25 -9.97
CA ALA A 318 -11.89 -5.22 -9.57
C ALA A 318 -11.04 -4.74 -8.38
N VAL A 319 -10.28 -5.67 -7.83
CA VAL A 319 -9.24 -5.41 -6.84
C VAL A 319 -7.95 -6.11 -7.23
N SER A 320 -6.82 -5.61 -6.74
CA SER A 320 -5.56 -6.37 -6.69
C SER A 320 -5.12 -6.51 -5.23
N VAL A 321 -4.84 -7.74 -4.83
CA VAL A 321 -4.59 -8.14 -3.43
C VAL A 321 -3.17 -8.68 -3.29
N PHE A 322 -2.49 -8.23 -2.22
CA PHE A 322 -1.11 -8.55 -1.91
C PHE A 322 -0.97 -8.99 -0.45
N LYS A 323 -0.53 -10.25 -0.23
CA LYS A 323 -0.34 -10.85 1.10
C LYS A 323 1.11 -11.23 1.28
N LEU A 324 1.80 -10.47 2.12
CA LEU A 324 3.19 -10.75 2.46
C LEU A 324 3.24 -11.87 3.50
N GLU A 325 4.29 -12.68 3.43
CA GLU A 325 4.70 -13.51 4.55
C GLU A 325 5.23 -12.58 5.65
N GLN A 326 4.88 -12.88 6.90
CA GLN A 326 5.48 -12.17 8.02
C GLN A 326 7.00 -12.36 7.94
N PRO A 327 7.80 -11.28 8.07
CA PRO A 327 9.24 -11.42 8.00
C PRO A 327 9.69 -12.40 9.06
N VAL A 328 10.37 -13.47 8.62
CA VAL A 328 10.96 -14.44 9.53
C VAL A 328 12.06 -13.68 10.25
N ASN A 329 11.83 -13.34 11.53
CA ASN A 329 12.93 -13.00 12.42
C ASN A 329 13.82 -14.23 12.51
N ILE A 330 14.85 -14.31 11.67
CA ILE A 330 15.89 -15.34 11.78
C ILE A 330 16.69 -15.02 13.04
N ASN A 331 16.13 -15.35 14.20
CA ASN A 331 16.96 -15.86 15.27
C ASN A 331 17.45 -17.22 14.77
N THR A 332 18.67 -17.25 14.27
CA THR A 332 19.38 -18.49 13.98
C THR A 332 19.25 -19.42 15.18
N ASP A 333 18.80 -20.65 14.95
CA ASP A 333 18.70 -21.70 15.96
C ASP A 333 20.02 -21.89 16.71
N LEU A 334 20.12 -21.20 17.84
CA LEU A 334 20.97 -21.52 18.98
C LEU A 334 20.04 -21.43 20.18
N ALA A 335 19.46 -22.57 20.56
CA ALA A 335 18.67 -22.80 21.78
C ALA A 335 17.84 -21.59 22.26
N THR A 336 16.52 -21.60 22.01
CA THR A 336 15.55 -20.60 22.50
C THR A 336 15.85 -20.10 23.91
N VAL A 337 16.60 -19.01 23.99
CA VAL A 337 16.59 -18.08 25.10
C VAL A 337 15.38 -17.21 24.82
N GLU A 338 14.34 -17.32 25.64
CA GLU A 338 13.25 -16.34 25.61
C GLU A 338 13.88 -14.96 25.75
N LYS A 339 13.89 -14.16 24.68
CA LYS A 339 14.57 -12.86 24.68
C LYS A 339 13.63 -11.79 25.21
N GLU A 340 14.16 -10.83 25.95
CA GLU A 340 13.43 -9.64 26.35
C GLU A 340 12.97 -8.83 25.12
N ILE A 341 11.73 -8.36 25.13
CA ILE A 341 11.13 -7.57 24.03
C ILE A 341 10.31 -6.44 24.63
N LEU A 342 10.51 -5.20 24.15
CA LEU A 342 9.60 -4.09 24.35
C LEU A 342 8.72 -3.93 23.11
N GLU A 343 7.40 -4.00 23.26
CA GLU A 343 6.43 -3.81 22.18
C GLU A 343 6.08 -2.33 22.01
N GLN A 344 5.50 -1.99 20.85
CA GLN A 344 4.95 -0.67 20.64
C GLN A 344 3.72 -0.45 21.55
N ASN A 345 3.66 0.69 22.22
CA ASN A 345 2.52 1.06 23.05
C ASN A 345 1.25 1.20 22.21
N TYR A 346 0.12 0.77 22.75
CA TYR A 346 -1.19 0.87 22.09
C TYR A 346 -2.26 1.39 23.07
N PRO A 347 -3.07 2.39 22.66
CA PRO A 347 -2.98 3.14 21.40
C PRO A 347 -1.71 4.03 21.33
N ASN A 348 -1.32 4.43 20.12
CA ASN A 348 -0.27 5.43 19.87
C ASN A 348 -0.53 6.13 18.52
N PRO A 349 -0.80 7.46 18.45
CA PRO A 349 -0.98 8.38 19.58
C PRO A 349 -2.08 7.95 20.55
N PHE A 350 -2.04 8.47 21.77
CA PHE A 350 -2.99 8.12 22.83
C PHE A 350 -3.53 9.36 23.55
N ASN A 351 -4.73 9.26 24.12
CA ASN A 351 -5.35 10.32 24.92
C ASN A 351 -6.19 9.74 26.08
N PRO A 352 -5.88 10.03 27.36
CA PRO A 352 -4.54 10.25 27.90
C PRO A 352 -3.86 8.92 28.25
N THR A 353 -4.47 7.76 27.92
CA THR A 353 -4.01 6.45 28.40
C THR A 353 -3.48 5.55 27.28
N THR A 354 -2.34 4.90 27.51
CA THR A 354 -1.77 3.87 26.62
C THR A 354 -1.27 2.67 27.41
N THR A 355 -1.22 1.51 26.76
CA THR A 355 -0.65 0.28 27.31
C THR A 355 0.70 -0.01 26.65
N ILE A 356 1.73 -0.16 27.47
CA ILE A 356 3.09 -0.52 27.06
C ILE A 356 3.31 -2.00 27.40
N SER A 357 3.37 -2.86 26.39
CA SER A 357 3.55 -4.31 26.56
C SER A 357 5.01 -4.72 26.40
N PHE A 358 5.44 -5.74 27.13
CA PHE A 358 6.80 -6.27 27.06
C PHE A 358 6.88 -7.74 27.50
N LYS A 359 7.97 -8.41 27.14
CA LYS A 359 8.32 -9.77 27.56
C LYS A 359 9.66 -9.74 28.29
N LEU A 360 9.77 -10.46 29.40
CA LEU A 360 10.98 -10.58 30.20
C LEU A 360 11.44 -12.04 30.24
N ASN A 361 12.74 -12.28 30.17
CA ASN A 361 13.29 -13.58 30.54
C ASN A 361 13.44 -13.66 32.06
N THR A 362 13.04 -14.79 32.65
CA THR A 362 13.03 -14.96 34.12
C THR A 362 14.42 -15.05 34.76
N GLU A 363 15.50 -15.19 33.99
CA GLU A 363 16.83 -15.48 34.55
C GLU A 363 17.63 -14.28 35.06
N ASN A 364 17.27 -13.01 34.76
CA ASN A 364 17.98 -11.81 35.28
C ASN A 364 17.10 -10.54 35.41
N THR A 365 15.99 -10.63 36.13
CA THR A 365 14.98 -9.55 36.29
C THR A 365 15.09 -8.74 37.59
N MET A 366 16.14 -8.95 38.39
CA MET A 366 16.38 -8.10 39.56
C MET A 366 16.61 -6.65 39.10
N ASP A 367 15.77 -5.73 39.56
CA ASP A 367 15.76 -4.29 39.24
C ASP A 367 15.24 -3.85 37.85
N SER A 368 14.44 -4.69 37.16
CA SER A 368 13.76 -4.32 35.91
C SER A 368 12.89 -3.06 36.06
N LYS A 369 13.01 -2.10 35.13
CA LYS A 369 12.25 -0.84 35.17
C LYS A 369 11.83 -0.37 33.77
N LEU A 370 10.70 0.31 33.71
CA LEU A 370 10.25 1.08 32.56
C LEU A 370 10.39 2.56 32.87
N ILE A 371 11.10 3.31 32.03
CA ILE A 371 11.32 4.75 32.24
C ILE A 371 10.78 5.54 31.06
N ILE A 372 9.96 6.55 31.33
CA ILE A 372 9.41 7.47 30.34
C ILE A 372 10.23 8.77 30.37
N TYR A 373 10.59 9.29 29.20
CA TYR A 373 11.35 10.50 28.99
C TYR A 373 10.62 11.46 28.04
N ASN A 374 10.85 12.76 28.22
CA ASN A 374 10.45 13.78 27.25
C ASN A 374 11.52 13.96 26.15
N VAL A 375 11.24 14.81 25.15
CA VAL A 375 12.18 15.10 24.04
C VAL A 375 13.52 15.70 24.46
N LYS A 376 13.64 16.22 25.68
CA LYS A 376 14.90 16.74 26.23
C LYS A 376 15.71 15.66 26.96
N GLY A 377 15.25 14.40 26.94
CA GLY A 377 15.85 13.30 27.68
C GLY A 377 15.60 13.38 29.19
N GLN A 378 14.69 14.24 29.66
CA GLN A 378 14.36 14.32 31.08
C GLN A 378 13.38 13.22 31.44
N ARG A 379 13.63 12.53 32.57
CA ARG A 379 12.72 11.51 33.10
C ARG A 379 11.39 12.16 33.49
N VAL A 380 10.31 11.57 33.00
CA VAL A 380 8.93 11.95 33.24
C VAL A 380 8.30 11.03 34.27
N LYS A 381 8.39 9.72 34.06
CA LYS A 381 7.79 8.72 34.96
C LYS A 381 8.63 7.44 34.98
N GLN A 382 8.67 6.74 36.12
CA GLN A 382 9.34 5.44 36.23
C GLN A 382 8.44 4.39 36.89
N TYR A 383 8.43 3.20 36.32
CA TYR A 383 7.76 2.02 36.88
C TYR A 383 8.80 0.96 37.24
N GLN A 384 8.70 0.42 38.44
CA GLN A 384 9.41 -0.83 38.79
C GLN A 384 8.61 -2.00 38.23
N ILE A 385 9.29 -2.89 37.52
CA ILE A 385 8.70 -4.07 36.88
C ILE A 385 8.97 -5.29 37.76
N SER A 386 7.93 -6.07 38.01
CA SER A 386 8.01 -7.39 38.66
C SER A 386 8.12 -8.50 37.61
N ASN A 387 8.70 -9.64 37.98
CA ASN A 387 9.02 -10.73 37.05
C ASN A 387 7.79 -11.33 36.33
N ASP A 388 6.58 -11.13 36.87
CA ASP A 388 5.30 -11.61 36.34
C ASP A 388 4.54 -10.54 35.53
N GLN A 389 5.05 -9.31 35.45
CA GLN A 389 4.43 -8.25 34.67
C GLN A 389 4.85 -8.34 33.20
N SER A 390 3.87 -8.20 32.30
CA SER A 390 4.08 -8.15 30.85
C SER A 390 3.53 -6.86 30.23
N LEU A 391 3.01 -5.95 31.03
CA LEU A 391 2.48 -4.66 30.57
C LEU A 391 2.48 -3.60 31.69
N ILE A 392 2.48 -2.34 31.27
CA ILE A 392 2.28 -1.15 32.11
C ILE A 392 1.27 -0.23 31.41
N VAL A 393 0.37 0.37 32.18
CA VAL A 393 -0.54 1.41 31.69
C VAL A 393 0.01 2.77 32.11
N TRP A 394 0.21 3.66 31.14
CA TRP A 394 0.56 5.06 31.39
C TRP A 394 -0.60 5.97 31.03
N ASP A 395 -0.91 6.90 31.91
CA ASP A 395 -2.05 7.82 31.88
C ASP A 395 -1.65 9.27 31.55
N GLY A 396 -0.46 9.47 30.98
CA GLY A 396 0.02 10.79 30.59
C GLY A 396 0.35 11.70 31.77
N THR A 397 0.80 11.14 32.89
CA THR A 397 1.25 11.89 34.08
C THR A 397 2.74 11.68 34.39
N ASP A 398 3.34 12.55 35.19
CA ASP A 398 4.72 12.43 35.70
C ASP A 398 4.80 11.67 37.04
N ASP A 399 6.00 11.57 37.63
CA ASP A 399 6.26 10.96 38.94
C ASP A 399 5.49 11.63 40.10
N GLU A 400 5.05 12.89 39.95
CA GLU A 400 4.22 13.62 40.92
C GLU A 400 2.71 13.49 40.63
N ASN A 401 2.34 12.59 39.71
CA ASN A 401 0.99 12.41 39.17
C ASN A 401 0.39 13.69 38.57
N GLN A 402 1.23 14.63 38.12
CA GLN A 402 0.77 15.79 37.37
C GLN A 402 0.69 15.46 35.89
N PRO A 403 -0.35 15.92 35.18
CA PRO A 403 -0.55 15.58 33.77
C PRO A 403 0.46 16.34 32.90
N VAL A 404 1.17 15.63 32.02
CA VAL A 404 2.20 16.22 31.16
C VAL A 404 1.62 16.81 29.86
N SER A 405 2.36 17.67 29.16
CA SER A 405 1.89 18.31 27.93
C SER A 405 1.75 17.32 26.77
N SER A 406 0.88 17.60 25.80
CA SER A 406 0.84 16.87 24.53
C SER A 406 2.20 16.93 23.83
N GLY A 407 2.58 15.85 23.14
CA GLY A 407 3.84 15.80 22.42
C GLY A 407 4.48 14.41 22.39
N ILE A 408 5.73 14.37 21.96
CA ILE A 408 6.51 13.15 21.82
C ILE A 408 7.16 12.77 23.15
N TYR A 409 7.04 11.50 23.51
CA TYR A 409 7.70 10.88 24.64
C TYR A 409 8.45 9.62 24.19
N PHE A 410 9.44 9.23 24.96
CA PHE A 410 10.18 7.99 24.76
C PHE A 410 9.99 7.12 25.99
N TYR A 411 9.89 5.81 25.83
CA TYR A 411 9.87 4.87 26.94
C TYR A 411 10.95 3.80 26.73
N THR A 412 11.70 3.54 27.79
CA THR A 412 12.83 2.62 27.79
C THR A 412 12.55 1.49 28.78
N LEU A 413 12.62 0.26 28.30
CA LEU A 413 12.68 -0.94 29.13
C LEU A 413 14.14 -1.23 29.45
N ASP A 414 14.48 -1.29 30.74
CA ASP A 414 15.84 -1.48 31.25
C ASP A 414 15.83 -2.70 32.21
N VAL A 415 16.46 -3.79 31.78
CA VAL A 415 16.41 -5.12 32.42
C VAL A 415 17.79 -5.79 32.31
N GLY A 416 18.57 -5.77 33.38
CA GLY A 416 19.92 -6.36 33.37
C GLY A 416 20.81 -5.70 32.29
N ASP A 417 21.25 -6.49 31.31
CA ASP A 417 22.03 -6.03 30.16
C ASP A 417 21.16 -5.62 28.95
N PHE A 418 19.84 -5.79 29.04
CA PHE A 418 18.89 -5.44 27.99
C PHE A 418 18.35 -4.03 28.18
N GLN A 419 18.49 -3.20 27.13
CA GLN A 419 17.88 -1.88 27.07
C GLN A 419 17.25 -1.66 25.69
N GLN A 420 15.95 -1.37 25.64
CA GLN A 420 15.24 -1.04 24.41
C GLN A 420 14.39 0.22 24.63
N THR A 421 14.42 1.14 23.67
CA THR A 421 13.65 2.40 23.72
C THR A 421 12.69 2.48 22.55
N ARG A 422 11.48 2.98 22.79
CA ARG A 422 10.47 3.27 21.78
C ARG A 422 9.86 4.66 21.98
N LYS A 423 9.18 5.15 20.95
CA LYS A 423 8.55 6.47 20.91
C LYS A 423 7.04 6.35 21.05
N MET A 424 6.41 7.30 21.75
CA MET A 424 4.95 7.45 21.84
C MET A 424 4.54 8.92 21.72
N ILE A 425 3.28 9.16 21.37
CA ILE A 425 2.72 10.49 21.15
C ILE A 425 1.49 10.66 22.04
N LEU A 426 1.55 11.59 22.99
CA LEU A 426 0.40 11.97 23.81
C LEU A 426 -0.37 13.09 23.11
N LEU A 427 -1.67 12.87 22.90
CA LEU A 427 -2.64 13.88 22.51
C LEU A 427 -3.48 14.24 23.75
N LYS A 428 -3.78 15.53 23.92
CA LYS A 428 -4.77 16.00 24.89
C LYS A 428 -5.84 16.77 24.15
#